data_AF-A0A372QB69-F1
#
_entry.id   AF-A0A372QB69-F1
#
_cell.length_a   1.000
_cell.length_b   1.000
_cell.length_c   1.000
_cell.angle_alpha   90.00
_cell.angle_beta   90.00
_cell.angle_gamma   90.00
#
_symmetry.space_group_name_H-M   'P 1'
#
loop_
_entity.id
_entity.type
_entity.pdbx_description
1 polymer ?
#
loop_
_entity_poly.entity_id
_entity_poly.type
_entity_poly.pdbx_seq_one_letter_code
_entity_poly.pdbx_strand_id
1 'polypeptide(L)'
;MNNVNGHFELGYCYNYGYVIKKSLEKAIKLYKLSSHEGLNIATYFLAINYESDNQKYNLNEAFELYKKSAENGFIPSQYKLATFYEEGKGTRRNKKEALKWYKLFLENDGEYSETYNFKDSKLEKSSPSVEFIIDEIERELIRNELDEIIQAYLKHNKIGQTKSFSFFEVLKSYELNSREIFKCLQ
;
A
#
# COMPACT_ATOMS: atom_id res chain seq x y z
N MET A 1 15.00 9.17 -34.14
CA MET A 1 13.76 8.50 -33.67
C MET A 1 14.04 7.88 -32.32
N ASN A 2 13.83 8.62 -31.22
CA ASN A 2 13.68 8.02 -29.89
C ASN A 2 12.25 7.50 -29.84
N ASN A 3 12.06 6.19 -30.00
CA ASN A 3 10.75 5.58 -29.75
C ASN A 3 10.76 5.09 -28.30
N VAL A 4 10.13 5.85 -27.41
CA VAL A 4 10.03 5.55 -25.97
C VAL A 4 9.55 4.13 -25.69
N ASN A 5 8.61 3.64 -26.50
CA ASN A 5 8.08 2.28 -26.42
C ASN A 5 9.12 1.27 -26.91
N GLY A 6 9.83 1.57 -28.00
CA GLY A 6 10.90 0.70 -28.51
C GLY A 6 12.03 0.47 -27.50
N HIS A 7 12.42 1.52 -26.76
CA HIS A 7 13.38 1.38 -25.67
C HIS A 7 12.83 0.50 -24.54
N PHE A 8 11.56 0.69 -24.16
CA PHE A 8 10.92 -0.10 -23.13
C PHE A 8 10.83 -1.58 -23.50
N GLU A 9 10.33 -1.89 -24.70
CA GLU A 9 10.19 -3.28 -25.19
C GLU A 9 11.54 -3.98 -25.28
N LEU A 10 12.58 -3.30 -25.77
CA LEU A 10 13.93 -3.84 -25.78
C LEU A 10 14.46 -4.08 -24.36
N GLY A 11 14.17 -3.16 -23.44
CA GLY A 11 14.51 -3.31 -22.02
C GLY A 11 13.83 -4.53 -21.42
N TYR A 12 12.56 -4.75 -21.75
CA TYR A 12 11.76 -5.91 -21.36
C TYR A 12 12.36 -7.22 -21.88
N CYS A 13 12.75 -7.28 -23.15
CA CYS A 13 13.46 -8.42 -23.72
C CYS A 13 14.77 -8.72 -22.99
N TYR A 14 15.58 -7.70 -22.69
CA TYR A 14 16.81 -7.88 -21.91
C TYR A 14 16.55 -8.32 -20.46
N ASN A 15 15.47 -7.86 -19.83
CA ASN A 15 15.15 -8.20 -18.45
C ASN A 15 14.80 -9.70 -18.29
N TYR A 16 13.99 -10.21 -19.22
CA TYR A 16 13.46 -11.59 -19.15
C TYR A 16 14.18 -12.58 -20.06
N GLY A 17 15.06 -12.11 -20.94
CA GLY A 17 15.80 -12.97 -21.86
C GLY A 17 14.98 -13.49 -23.04
N TYR A 18 13.93 -12.76 -23.45
CA TYR A 18 13.13 -13.13 -24.62
C TYR A 18 13.93 -12.89 -25.90
N VAL A 19 14.28 -13.97 -26.62
CA VAL A 19 14.99 -13.95 -27.92
C VAL A 19 16.42 -13.36 -27.86
N ILE A 20 16.79 -12.68 -26.76
CA ILE A 20 18.08 -12.04 -26.51
C ILE A 20 18.60 -12.53 -25.16
N LYS A 21 19.93 -12.67 -25.01
CA LYS A 21 20.54 -13.02 -23.72
C LYS A 21 20.17 -12.00 -22.64
N LYS A 22 19.63 -12.50 -21.51
CA LYS A 22 19.27 -11.68 -20.34
C LYS A 22 20.43 -10.78 -19.90
N SER A 23 20.12 -9.51 -19.62
CA SER A 23 21.06 -8.51 -19.12
C SER A 23 20.31 -7.41 -18.36
N LEU A 24 20.32 -7.50 -17.02
CA LEU A 24 19.66 -6.52 -16.15
C LEU A 24 20.23 -5.11 -16.32
N GLU A 25 21.56 -5.00 -16.47
CA GLU A 25 22.23 -3.72 -16.69
C GLU A 25 21.69 -2.99 -17.95
N LYS A 26 21.54 -3.72 -19.06
CA LYS A 26 20.99 -3.17 -20.30
C LYS A 26 19.51 -2.84 -20.15
N ALA A 27 18.73 -3.70 -19.48
CA ALA A 27 17.33 -3.45 -19.19
C ALA A 27 17.14 -2.16 -18.39
N ILE A 28 17.87 -1.99 -17.28
CA ILE A 28 17.84 -0.79 -16.44
C ILE A 28 18.19 0.47 -17.25
N LYS A 29 19.23 0.42 -18.09
CA LYS A 29 19.60 1.56 -18.94
C LYS A 29 18.47 1.98 -19.88
N LEU A 30 17.80 1.01 -20.49
CA LEU A 30 16.69 1.25 -21.41
C LEU A 30 15.44 1.75 -20.68
N TYR A 31 15.10 1.16 -19.53
CA TYR A 31 13.99 1.65 -18.70
C TYR A 31 14.23 3.06 -18.18
N LYS A 32 15.47 3.43 -17.83
CA LYS A 32 15.82 4.82 -17.45
C LYS A 32 15.56 5.80 -18.60
N LEU A 33 15.91 5.45 -19.84
CA LEU A 33 15.62 6.28 -21.00
C LEU A 33 14.10 6.47 -21.18
N SER A 34 13.34 5.37 -21.16
CA SER A 34 11.88 5.45 -21.32
C SER A 34 11.18 6.16 -20.15
N SER A 35 11.65 5.94 -18.92
CA SER A 35 11.16 6.62 -17.71
C SER A 35 11.43 8.13 -17.75
N HIS A 36 12.60 8.54 -18.25
CA HIS A 36 12.93 9.95 -18.43
C HIS A 36 12.00 10.64 -19.43
N GLU A 37 11.56 9.92 -20.46
CA GLU A 37 10.57 10.37 -21.46
C GLU A 37 9.11 10.28 -20.97
N GLY A 38 8.89 9.91 -19.70
CA GLY A 38 7.57 9.94 -19.06
C GLY A 38 6.78 8.64 -19.15
N LEU A 39 7.37 7.54 -19.63
CA LEU A 39 6.67 6.26 -19.71
C LEU A 39 6.56 5.61 -18.31
N ASN A 40 5.37 5.68 -17.71
CA ASN A 40 5.15 5.23 -16.33
C ASN A 40 5.37 3.73 -16.12
N ILE A 41 5.04 2.90 -17.12
CA ILE A 41 5.34 1.46 -17.09
C ILE A 41 6.84 1.20 -17.03
N ALA A 42 7.67 1.97 -17.74
CA ALA A 42 9.13 1.85 -17.64
C ALA A 42 9.63 2.27 -16.25
N THR A 43 9.06 3.33 -15.67
CA THR A 43 9.34 3.73 -14.28
C THR A 43 8.99 2.63 -13.29
N TYR A 44 7.86 1.94 -13.48
CA TYR A 44 7.44 0.78 -12.67
C TYR A 44 8.41 -0.40 -12.79
N PHE A 45 8.82 -0.78 -14.01
CA PHE A 45 9.79 -1.86 -14.19
C PHE A 45 11.17 -1.50 -13.67
N LEU A 46 11.56 -0.23 -13.73
CA LEU A 46 12.78 0.26 -13.09
C LEU A 46 12.69 0.08 -11.57
N ALA A 47 11.55 0.41 -10.95
CA ALA A 47 11.30 0.19 -9.52
C ALA A 47 11.37 -1.30 -9.13
N ILE A 48 10.76 -2.21 -9.93
CA ILE A 48 10.87 -3.66 -9.72
C ILE A 48 12.33 -4.11 -9.73
N ASN A 49 13.10 -3.64 -10.72
CA ASN A 49 14.51 -3.96 -10.79
C ASN A 49 15.25 -3.47 -9.55
N TYR A 50 14.85 -2.32 -8.99
CA TYR A 50 15.38 -1.80 -7.74
C TYR A 50 14.88 -2.51 -6.46
N GLU A 51 13.78 -3.24 -6.53
CA GLU A 51 13.24 -4.07 -5.44
C GLU A 51 13.95 -5.45 -5.35
N SER A 52 14.34 -6.05 -6.49
CA SER A 52 14.42 -7.52 -6.62
C SER A 52 15.81 -8.19 -6.59
N ASP A 53 16.95 -7.50 -6.45
CA ASP A 53 18.26 -8.17 -6.60
C ASP A 53 19.16 -8.09 -5.34
N ASN A 54 19.96 -9.13 -5.16
CA ASN A 54 20.36 -9.65 -3.85
C ASN A 54 21.67 -9.08 -3.30
N GLN A 55 22.24 -8.03 -3.91
CA GLN A 55 23.58 -7.57 -3.51
C GLN A 55 23.82 -6.04 -3.54
N LYS A 56 22.85 -5.20 -3.95
CA LYS A 56 23.14 -3.77 -4.16
C LYS A 56 21.99 -2.76 -4.02
N TYR A 57 20.84 -3.15 -3.48
CA TYR A 57 19.60 -2.41 -3.74
C TYR A 57 19.17 -1.42 -2.68
N ASN A 58 18.60 -0.32 -3.19
CA ASN A 58 18.14 0.85 -2.47
C ASN A 58 16.61 0.85 -2.48
N LEU A 59 15.99 0.23 -1.47
CA LEU A 59 14.52 0.23 -1.34
C LEU A 59 13.94 1.65 -1.33
N ASN A 60 14.71 2.66 -0.90
CA ASN A 60 14.28 4.06 -0.99
C ASN A 60 14.17 4.53 -2.45
N GLU A 61 15.08 4.11 -3.34
CA GLU A 61 14.95 4.40 -4.79
C GLU A 61 13.74 3.69 -5.40
N ALA A 62 13.50 2.42 -5.04
CA ALA A 62 12.32 1.69 -5.50
C ALA A 62 11.03 2.39 -5.03
N PHE A 63 10.98 2.81 -3.76
CA PHE A 63 9.85 3.55 -3.19
C PHE A 63 9.58 4.85 -3.97
N GLU A 64 10.60 5.68 -4.20
CA GLU A 64 10.43 6.95 -4.92
C GLU A 64 9.99 6.74 -6.39
N LEU A 65 10.46 5.67 -7.04
CA LEU A 65 10.05 5.33 -8.41
C LEU A 65 8.62 4.81 -8.48
N TYR A 66 8.21 3.94 -7.54
CA TYR A 66 6.81 3.52 -7.43
C TYR A 66 5.91 4.71 -7.16
N LYS A 67 6.30 5.59 -6.23
CA LYS A 67 5.59 6.82 -5.91
C LYS A 67 5.38 7.69 -7.14
N LYS A 68 6.45 8.01 -7.87
CA LYS A 68 6.39 8.79 -9.11
C LYS A 68 5.46 8.16 -10.15
N SER A 69 5.55 6.85 -10.36
CA SER A 69 4.73 6.15 -11.36
C SER A 69 3.24 6.08 -10.94
N ALA A 70 2.97 5.91 -9.64
CA ALA A 70 1.62 5.90 -9.08
C ALA A 70 0.95 7.28 -9.13
N GLU A 71 1.68 8.34 -8.80
CA GLU A 71 1.22 9.75 -8.89
C GLU A 71 0.88 10.14 -10.34
N ASN A 72 1.55 9.53 -11.31
CA ASN A 72 1.23 9.67 -12.74
C ASN A 72 0.13 8.72 -13.24
N GLY A 73 -0.59 8.05 -12.34
CA GLY A 73 -1.78 7.25 -12.66
C GLY A 73 -1.50 5.82 -13.13
N PHE A 74 -0.28 5.28 -12.97
CA PHE A 74 -0.03 3.88 -13.31
C PHE A 74 -0.55 2.95 -12.22
N ILE A 75 -1.67 2.27 -12.50
CA ILE A 75 -2.44 1.47 -11.54
C ILE A 75 -1.58 0.40 -10.81
N PRO A 76 -0.72 -0.40 -11.48
CA PRO A 76 0.15 -1.35 -10.77
C PRO A 76 1.10 -0.69 -9.75
N SER A 77 1.54 0.54 -10.02
CA SER A 77 2.38 1.30 -9.08
C SER A 77 1.59 1.78 -7.86
N GLN A 78 0.29 2.07 -7.99
CA GLN A 78 -0.56 2.45 -6.85
C GLN A 78 -0.64 1.31 -5.83
N TYR A 79 -0.86 0.08 -6.31
CA TYR A 79 -0.83 -1.12 -5.46
C TYR A 79 0.54 -1.32 -4.80
N LYS A 80 1.62 -1.27 -5.57
CA LYS A 80 2.98 -1.43 -5.03
C LYS A 80 3.32 -0.36 -4.00
N LEU A 81 2.96 0.90 -4.24
CA LEU A 81 3.17 1.99 -3.30
C LEU A 81 2.38 1.78 -1.99
N ALA A 82 1.13 1.29 -2.08
CA ALA A 82 0.33 0.95 -0.91
C ALA A 82 1.03 -0.12 -0.05
N THR A 83 1.51 -1.20 -0.67
CA THR A 83 2.26 -2.26 0.05
C THR A 83 3.55 -1.73 0.69
N PHE A 84 4.27 -0.82 0.02
CA PHE A 84 5.50 -0.23 0.56
C PHE A 84 5.21 0.63 1.81
N TYR A 85 4.12 1.39 1.82
CA TYR A 85 3.68 2.11 3.02
C TYR A 85 3.19 1.17 4.12
N GLU A 86 2.48 0.10 3.78
CA GLU A 86 1.95 -0.86 4.74
C GLU A 86 3.08 -1.59 5.50
N GLU A 87 4.12 -1.98 4.79
CA GLU A 87 5.25 -2.76 5.32
C GLU A 87 6.41 -1.86 5.78
N GLY A 88 6.47 -0.61 5.33
CA GLY A 88 7.60 0.29 5.56
C GLY A 88 8.84 -0.07 4.73
N LYS A 89 8.64 -0.51 3.49
CA LYS A 89 9.74 -0.80 2.56
C LYS A 89 10.24 0.50 1.93
N GLY A 90 11.53 0.82 2.13
CA GLY A 90 12.12 2.04 1.58
C GLY A 90 11.56 3.36 2.14
N THR A 91 10.73 3.27 3.19
CA THR A 91 10.04 4.38 3.85
C THR A 91 9.63 3.97 5.26
N ARG A 92 9.01 4.86 6.03
CA ARG A 92 8.40 4.50 7.32
C ARG A 92 7.02 3.89 7.08
N ARG A 93 6.69 2.87 7.87
CA ARG A 93 5.33 2.29 7.89
C ARG A 93 4.29 3.39 8.11
N ASN A 94 3.29 3.45 7.24
CA ASN A 94 2.20 4.41 7.30
C ASN A 94 0.90 3.82 6.77
N LYS A 95 0.06 3.31 7.68
CA LYS A 95 -1.22 2.68 7.34
C LYS A 95 -2.24 3.63 6.73
N LYS A 96 -2.20 4.92 7.10
CA LYS A 96 -3.11 5.93 6.53
C LYS A 96 -2.79 6.18 5.04
N GLU A 97 -1.51 6.28 4.70
CA GLU A 97 -1.09 6.37 3.30
C GLU A 97 -1.34 5.06 2.53
N ALA A 98 -1.05 3.90 3.13
CA ALA A 98 -1.37 2.60 2.51
C ALA A 98 -2.86 2.50 2.15
N LEU A 99 -3.75 2.81 3.10
CA LEU A 99 -5.20 2.82 2.90
C LEU A 99 -5.63 3.75 1.75
N LYS A 100 -5.06 4.97 1.70
CA LYS A 100 -5.34 5.94 0.63
C LYS A 100 -4.99 5.38 -0.75
N TRP A 101 -3.82 4.77 -0.89
CA TRP A 101 -3.36 4.22 -2.18
C TRP A 101 -4.10 2.93 -2.57
N TYR A 102 -4.47 2.07 -1.62
CA TYR A 102 -5.32 0.91 -1.91
C TYR A 102 -6.71 1.31 -2.41
N LYS A 103 -7.32 2.34 -1.80
CA LYS A 103 -8.61 2.86 -2.28
C LYS A 103 -8.49 3.44 -3.68
N LEU A 104 -7.46 4.25 -3.94
CA LEU A 104 -7.22 4.82 -5.27
C LEU A 104 -6.97 3.73 -6.33
N PHE A 105 -6.29 2.63 -5.95
CA PHE A 105 -6.10 1.48 -6.83
C PHE A 105 -7.46 0.87 -7.24
N LEU A 106 -8.37 0.62 -6.30
CA LEU A 106 -9.71 0.10 -6.60
C LEU A 106 -10.58 1.10 -7.38
N GLU A 107 -10.49 2.40 -7.05
CA GLU A 107 -11.22 3.47 -7.75
C GLU A 107 -10.81 3.59 -9.23
N ASN A 108 -9.59 3.19 -9.58
CA ASN A 108 -9.10 3.16 -10.96
C ASN A 108 -9.24 1.78 -11.61
N ASP A 109 -10.22 0.98 -11.19
CA ASP A 109 -10.48 -0.39 -11.69
C ASP A 109 -9.25 -1.31 -11.58
N GLY A 110 -8.41 -1.08 -10.56
CA GLY A 110 -7.27 -1.92 -10.27
C GLY A 110 -7.72 -3.31 -9.81
N GLU A 111 -7.47 -4.30 -10.64
CA GLU A 111 -7.65 -5.70 -10.27
C GLU A 111 -6.33 -6.25 -9.74
N TYR A 112 -6.37 -6.78 -8.51
CA TYR A 112 -5.26 -7.56 -8.01
C TYR A 112 -5.23 -8.89 -8.78
N SER A 113 -4.27 -9.02 -9.70
CA SER A 113 -3.95 -10.31 -10.30
C SER A 113 -2.65 -10.83 -9.70
N GLU A 114 -2.70 -12.05 -9.16
CA GLU A 114 -1.52 -12.81 -8.72
C GLU A 114 -0.47 -12.94 -9.85
N THR A 115 -0.87 -12.77 -11.12
CA THR A 115 0.02 -12.80 -12.29
C THR A 115 0.92 -11.57 -12.47
N TYR A 116 0.68 -10.47 -11.75
CA TYR A 116 1.59 -9.32 -11.77
C TYR A 116 2.90 -9.61 -11.00
N ASN A 117 2.90 -10.64 -10.16
CA ASN A 117 4.12 -11.29 -9.72
C ASN A 117 4.56 -12.24 -10.83
N PHE A 118 5.58 -11.80 -11.58
CA PHE A 118 6.16 -12.54 -12.69
C PHE A 118 6.41 -14.01 -12.36
N LYS A 119 5.99 -14.88 -13.30
CA LYS A 119 6.18 -16.34 -13.33
C LYS A 119 7.45 -16.79 -12.61
N ASP A 120 7.26 -17.67 -11.64
CA ASP A 120 8.24 -18.44 -10.86
C ASP A 120 8.33 -18.08 -9.37
N SER A 121 7.19 -18.07 -8.69
CA SER A 121 7.15 -18.58 -7.32
C SER A 121 5.88 -19.39 -7.13
N LYS A 122 6.04 -20.54 -6.46
CA LYS A 122 4.97 -21.49 -6.16
C LYS A 122 3.75 -20.76 -5.60
N LEU A 123 2.57 -21.10 -6.12
CA LEU A 123 1.27 -20.80 -5.51
C LEU A 123 1.34 -21.17 -4.02
N GLU A 124 1.37 -20.16 -3.15
CA GLU A 124 1.19 -20.34 -1.72
C GLU A 124 0.15 -19.36 -1.21
N LYS A 125 -0.99 -19.96 -0.82
CA LYS A 125 -2.15 -19.39 -0.12
C LYS A 125 -2.87 -18.27 -0.87
N SER A 126 -4.18 -18.44 -1.03
CA SER A 126 -5.08 -17.41 -1.56
C SER A 126 -4.75 -16.07 -0.88
N SER A 127 -4.09 -15.18 -1.63
CA SER A 127 -3.73 -13.88 -1.09
C SER A 127 -5.02 -13.13 -0.74
N PRO A 128 -5.09 -12.43 0.40
CA PRO A 128 -6.29 -11.68 0.76
C PRO A 128 -6.66 -10.68 -0.35
N SER A 129 -7.96 -10.49 -0.61
CA SER A 129 -8.39 -9.46 -1.56
C SER A 129 -8.00 -8.06 -1.05
N VAL A 130 -7.88 -7.09 -1.95
CA VAL A 130 -7.53 -5.71 -1.57
C VAL A 130 -8.59 -5.12 -0.65
N GLU A 131 -9.87 -5.46 -0.84
CA GLU A 131 -10.95 -5.05 0.07
C GLU A 131 -10.74 -5.59 1.48
N PHE A 132 -10.30 -6.86 1.62
CA PHE A 132 -10.02 -7.43 2.93
C PHE A 132 -8.85 -6.72 3.63
N ILE A 133 -7.81 -6.35 2.88
CA ILE A 133 -6.66 -5.59 3.41
C ILE A 133 -7.10 -4.20 3.88
N ILE A 134 -7.90 -3.49 3.07
CA ILE A 134 -8.49 -2.19 3.42
C ILE A 134 -9.27 -2.31 4.73
N ASP A 135 -10.17 -3.28 4.81
CA ASP A 135 -11.00 -3.57 5.97
C ASP A 135 -10.17 -3.83 7.25
N GLU A 136 -9.08 -4.59 7.13
CA GLU A 136 -8.18 -4.88 8.26
C GLU A 136 -7.46 -3.61 8.75
N ILE A 137 -6.92 -2.81 7.82
CA ILE A 137 -6.26 -1.56 8.14
C ILE A 137 -7.23 -0.59 8.83
N GLU A 138 -8.46 -0.45 8.30
CA GLU A 138 -9.49 0.41 8.90
C GLU A 138 -9.88 -0.05 10.31
N ARG A 139 -10.10 -1.35 10.51
CA ARG A 139 -10.39 -1.91 11.85
C ARG A 139 -9.28 -1.61 12.85
N GLU A 140 -8.03 -1.68 12.44
CA GLU A 140 -6.92 -1.36 13.31
C GLU A 140 -6.82 0.13 13.63
N LEU A 141 -7.02 1.01 12.64
CA LEU A 141 -7.01 2.45 12.84
C LEU A 141 -8.11 2.88 13.82
N ILE A 142 -9.34 2.38 13.64
CA ILE A 142 -10.47 2.65 14.54
C ILE A 142 -10.16 2.18 15.97
N ARG A 143 -9.58 0.98 16.12
CA ARG A 143 -9.20 0.44 17.43
C ARG A 143 -8.19 1.33 18.14
N ASN A 144 -7.16 1.77 17.42
CA ASN A 144 -6.12 2.64 17.99
C ASN A 144 -6.70 4.00 18.40
N GLU A 145 -7.60 4.58 17.60
CA GLU A 145 -8.29 5.84 17.96
C GLU A 145 -9.17 5.68 19.20
N LEU A 146 -9.91 4.56 19.32
CA LEU A 146 -10.67 4.24 20.53
C LEU A 146 -9.78 4.07 21.75
N ASP A 147 -8.66 3.36 21.61
CA ASP A 147 -7.69 3.18 22.69
C ASP A 147 -7.12 4.54 23.15
N GLU A 148 -6.79 5.44 22.23
CA GLU A 148 -6.34 6.81 22.57
C GLU A 148 -7.41 7.61 23.32
N ILE A 149 -8.68 7.55 22.87
CA ILE A 149 -9.81 8.21 23.55
C ILE A 149 -9.99 7.66 24.97
N ILE A 150 -9.93 6.34 25.13
CA ILE A 150 -10.05 5.68 26.44
C ILE A 150 -8.91 6.13 27.36
N GLN A 151 -7.66 6.12 26.87
CA GLN A 151 -6.52 6.57 27.67
C GLN A 151 -6.63 8.05 28.07
N ALA A 152 -7.08 8.91 27.15
CA ALA A 152 -7.31 10.33 27.44
C ALA A 152 -8.38 10.53 28.51
N TYR A 153 -9.50 9.80 28.42
CA TYR A 153 -10.59 9.83 29.40
C TYR A 153 -10.13 9.36 30.79
N LEU A 154 -9.44 8.22 30.87
CA LEU A 154 -8.93 7.67 32.13
C LEU A 154 -7.97 8.65 32.81
N LYS A 155 -7.05 9.24 32.02
CA LYS A 155 -6.10 10.24 32.50
C LYS A 155 -6.78 11.49 33.04
N HIS A 156 -7.76 12.05 32.31
CA HIS A 156 -8.49 13.25 32.73
C HIS A 156 -9.22 13.06 34.07
N ASN A 157 -9.84 11.89 34.26
CA ASN A 157 -10.63 11.59 35.46
C ASN A 157 -9.80 11.00 36.61
N LYS A 158 -8.47 10.89 36.45
CA LYS A 158 -7.56 10.25 37.43
C LYS A 158 -7.99 8.82 37.79
N ILE A 159 -8.63 8.12 36.86
CA ILE A 159 -9.03 6.72 37.03
C ILE A 159 -7.81 5.88 36.67
N GLY A 160 -7.25 5.13 37.63
CA GLY A 160 -6.16 4.17 37.35
C GLY A 160 -6.65 3.06 36.41
N GLN A 161 -5.74 2.32 35.75
CA GLN A 161 -6.13 1.12 34.99
C GLN A 161 -6.78 0.10 35.92
N THR A 162 -8.10 0.11 36.04
CA THR A 162 -8.83 -0.93 36.76
C THR A 162 -9.27 -1.98 35.75
N LYS A 163 -9.13 -3.26 36.11
CA LYS A 163 -9.64 -4.39 35.32
C LYS A 163 -11.18 -4.34 35.07
N SER A 164 -11.87 -3.39 35.68
CA SER A 164 -13.33 -3.22 35.63
C SER A 164 -13.82 -2.09 34.72
N PHE A 165 -12.93 -1.32 34.08
CA PHE A 165 -13.36 -0.24 33.19
C PHE A 165 -13.64 -0.77 31.78
N SER A 166 -14.92 -0.84 31.41
CA SER A 166 -15.37 -1.12 30.06
C SER A 166 -15.99 0.14 29.47
N PHE A 167 -15.30 0.77 28.51
CA PHE A 167 -15.83 1.93 27.78
C PHE A 167 -17.16 1.60 27.08
N PHE A 168 -17.34 0.34 26.65
CA PHE A 168 -18.57 -0.14 26.04
C PHE A 168 -19.75 -0.13 27.03
N GLU A 169 -19.52 -0.48 28.30
CA GLU A 169 -20.57 -0.38 29.33
C GLU A 169 -20.92 1.07 29.64
N VAL A 170 -19.93 1.96 29.66
CA VAL A 170 -20.15 3.42 29.83
C VAL A 170 -20.98 3.98 28.67
N LEU A 171 -20.60 3.69 27.42
CA LEU A 171 -21.37 4.09 26.23
C LEU A 171 -22.80 3.57 26.29
N LYS A 172 -22.99 2.31 26.65
CA LYS A 172 -24.31 1.69 26.79
C LYS A 172 -25.16 2.35 27.89
N SER A 173 -24.56 2.76 29.02
CA SER A 173 -25.29 3.50 30.05
C SER A 173 -25.71 4.89 29.58
N TYR A 174 -24.85 5.59 28.82
CA TYR A 174 -25.22 6.88 28.24
C TYR A 174 -26.31 6.75 27.16
N GLU A 175 -26.27 5.70 26.34
CA GLU A 175 -27.30 5.43 25.34
C GLU A 175 -28.66 5.07 25.99
N LEU A 176 -28.64 4.31 27.09
CA LEU A 176 -29.83 4.04 27.90
C LEU A 176 -30.39 5.33 28.53
N ASN A 177 -29.52 6.13 29.16
CA ASN A 177 -29.91 7.39 29.79
C ASN A 177 -30.44 8.41 28.77
N SER A 178 -29.86 8.50 27.57
CA SER A 178 -30.37 9.41 26.55
C SER A 178 -31.76 8.99 26.08
N ARG A 179 -31.99 7.68 25.85
CA ARG A 179 -33.31 7.14 25.51
C ARG A 179 -34.36 7.38 26.59
N GLU A 180 -33.98 7.29 27.88
CA GLU A 180 -34.87 7.63 29.00
C GLU A 180 -35.23 9.12 28.99
N ILE A 181 -34.25 10.01 28.85
CA ILE A 181 -34.46 11.46 28.79
C ILE A 181 -35.39 11.84 27.63
N PHE A 182 -35.19 11.26 26.45
CA PHE A 182 -36.04 11.55 25.29
C PHE A 182 -37.44 10.93 25.38
N LYS A 183 -37.63 9.84 26.13
CA LYS A 183 -38.97 9.32 26.46
C LYS A 183 -39.75 10.21 27.41
N CYS A 184 -39.07 10.93 28.32
CA CYS A 184 -39.71 11.87 29.23
C CYS A 184 -40.07 13.23 28.58
N LEU A 185 -39.70 13.44 27.31
CA LEU A 185 -39.95 14.66 26.55
C LEU A 185 -41.09 14.53 25.51
N GLN A 186 -41.78 13.38 25.46
CA GLN A 186 -43.01 13.14 24.68
C GLN A 186 -44.24 13.21 25.58
#